data_AF-A0A7X9BQP3-F1
#
_entry.id   AF-A0A7X9BQP3-F1
#
_cell.length_a   1.000
_cell.length_b   1.000
_cell.length_c   1.000
_cell.angle_alpha   90.00
_cell.angle_beta   90.00
_cell.angle_gamma   90.00
#
_symmetry.space_group_name_H-M   'P 1'
#
loop_
_entity.id
_entity.type
_entity.pdbx_description
1 polymer ?
#
loop_
_entity_poly.entity_id
_entity_poly.type
_entity_poly.pdbx_seq_one_letter_code
_entity_poly.pdbx_strand_id
1 'polypeptide(L)'
;MVVYADLLFIENILANCLILKLASIISGCNLKLTRTLMAASLGAIYAVLATVFPKIPILNAIITKIAISALMVVIAFKTRNTSEFLKRWGMLLLTAFLLAGCTIALSNILEGGVITYGGLMYISPQGTLKAFLFSVGLCIVLIRPIGKILSGKVLREGSIVPVFIRLGERSVRFNALVDTGNSLTDPITGYPVLVVEADTVKAILPPEIYNSVISNDIKVHSRFINERDESWLKRIHLIPYKSIGRENGILTGF
;
A
#
# COMPACT_ATOMS: atom_id res chain seq x y z
N MET A 1 1.01 -12.36 -44.31
CA MET A 1 1.55 -11.27 -43.46
C MET A 1 3.01 -11.58 -43.18
N VAL A 2 3.90 -10.61 -43.38
CA VAL A 2 5.32 -10.75 -43.02
C VAL A 2 5.48 -10.26 -41.58
N VAL A 3 6.10 -11.08 -40.73
CA VAL A 3 6.40 -10.72 -39.33
C VAL A 3 7.90 -10.54 -39.20
N TYR A 4 8.32 -9.35 -38.77
CA TYR A 4 9.72 -9.03 -38.47
C TYR A 4 10.02 -9.46 -37.03
N ALA A 5 10.75 -10.56 -36.89
CA ALA A 5 11.02 -11.19 -35.59
C ALA A 5 11.88 -10.30 -34.67
N ASP A 6 12.78 -9.51 -35.25
CA ASP A 6 13.61 -8.51 -34.60
C ASP A 6 12.78 -7.36 -34.00
N LEU A 7 11.84 -6.80 -34.78
CA LEU A 7 10.94 -5.75 -34.28
C LEU A 7 10.05 -6.29 -33.17
N LEU A 8 9.45 -7.47 -33.38
CA LEU A 8 8.59 -8.13 -32.40
C LEU A 8 9.34 -8.39 -31.09
N PHE A 9 10.61 -8.79 -31.17
CA PHE A 9 11.45 -9.02 -30.00
C PHE A 9 11.67 -7.73 -29.19
N ILE A 10 12.06 -6.65 -29.85
CA ILE A 10 12.31 -5.35 -29.20
C ILE A 10 11.03 -4.82 -28.55
N GLU A 11 9.90 -4.87 -29.26
CA GLU A 11 8.60 -4.44 -28.74
C GLU A 11 8.19 -5.23 -27.49
N ASN A 12 8.34 -6.56 -27.52
CA ASN A 12 8.01 -7.39 -26.37
C ASN A 12 8.98 -7.18 -25.20
N ILE A 13 10.26 -6.88 -25.43
CA ILE A 13 11.17 -6.48 -24.36
C ILE A 13 10.67 -5.20 -23.67
N LEU A 14 10.32 -4.18 -24.46
CA LEU A 14 9.86 -2.90 -23.93
C LEU A 14 8.56 -3.06 -23.14
N ALA A 15 7.56 -3.76 -23.71
CA ALA A 15 6.30 -4.04 -23.06
C ALA A 15 6.50 -4.83 -21.75
N ASN A 16 7.28 -5.91 -21.79
CA ASN A 16 7.53 -6.73 -20.59
C ASN A 16 8.32 -5.95 -19.52
N CYS A 17 9.27 -5.09 -19.90
CA CYS A 17 9.97 -4.22 -18.96
C CYS A 17 9.01 -3.25 -18.27
N LEU A 18 8.09 -2.66 -19.03
CA LEU A 18 7.07 -1.76 -18.48
C LEU A 18 6.12 -2.50 -17.53
N ILE A 19 5.60 -3.66 -17.93
CA ILE A 19 4.72 -4.51 -17.12
C ILE A 19 5.42 -4.88 -15.81
N LEU A 20 6.66 -5.36 -15.87
CA LEU A 20 7.45 -5.71 -14.68
C LEU A 20 7.69 -4.50 -13.78
N LYS A 21 8.02 -3.35 -14.36
CA LYS A 21 8.27 -2.12 -13.60
C LYS A 21 7.00 -1.64 -12.90
N LEU A 22 5.87 -1.59 -13.59
CA LEU A 22 4.58 -1.20 -13.02
C LEU A 22 4.13 -2.19 -11.94
N ALA A 23 4.23 -3.50 -12.20
CA ALA A 23 3.95 -4.54 -11.21
C ALA A 23 4.83 -4.39 -9.95
N SER A 24 6.09 -3.98 -10.10
CA SER A 24 6.99 -3.72 -8.97
C SER A 24 6.59 -2.51 -8.14
N ILE A 25 6.14 -1.43 -8.80
CA ILE A 25 5.65 -0.22 -8.13
C ILE A 25 4.43 -0.56 -7.28
N ILE A 26 3.46 -1.30 -7.84
CA ILE A 26 2.25 -1.70 -7.09
C ILE A 26 2.60 -2.66 -5.95
N SER A 27 3.56 -3.56 -6.18
CA SER A 27 4.04 -4.50 -5.16
C SER A 27 4.94 -3.86 -4.10
N GLY A 28 5.26 -2.56 -4.21
CA GLY A 28 6.15 -1.86 -3.28
C GLY A 28 7.59 -2.38 -3.27
N CYS A 29 8.05 -2.97 -4.38
CA CYS A 29 9.35 -3.62 -4.49
C CYS A 29 10.26 -2.90 -5.48
N ASN A 30 11.55 -2.80 -5.16
CA ASN A 30 12.55 -2.29 -6.10
C ASN A 30 13.13 -3.43 -6.96
N LEU A 31 13.00 -3.29 -8.28
CA LEU A 31 13.62 -4.19 -9.25
C LEU A 31 14.98 -3.67 -9.71
N LYS A 32 15.96 -4.56 -9.79
CA LYS A 32 17.25 -4.29 -10.46
C LYS A 32 17.05 -4.36 -11.97
N LEU A 33 17.62 -3.40 -12.71
CA LEU A 33 17.49 -3.32 -14.17
C LEU A 33 17.92 -4.62 -14.87
N THR A 34 19.01 -5.24 -14.43
CA THR A 34 19.51 -6.50 -15.00
C THR A 34 18.50 -7.64 -14.91
N ARG A 35 17.84 -7.80 -13.76
CA ARG A 35 16.80 -8.82 -13.55
C ARG A 35 15.54 -8.54 -14.37
N THR A 36 15.17 -7.26 -14.49
CA THR A 36 14.06 -6.84 -15.36
C THR A 36 14.36 -7.20 -16.81
N LEU A 37 15.55 -6.89 -17.32
CA LEU A 37 15.94 -7.21 -18.69
C LEU A 37 15.98 -8.72 -18.94
N MET A 38 16.52 -9.51 -18.02
CA MET A 38 16.53 -10.98 -18.13
C MET A 38 15.12 -11.56 -18.20
N ALA A 39 14.23 -11.14 -17.29
CA ALA A 39 12.84 -11.60 -17.28
C ALA A 39 12.07 -11.13 -18.53
N ALA A 40 12.25 -9.87 -18.94
CA ALA A 40 11.61 -9.32 -20.13
C ALA A 40 12.07 -10.02 -21.41
N SER A 41 13.36 -10.35 -21.49
CA SER A 41 13.94 -11.10 -22.61
C SER A 41 13.33 -12.50 -22.70
N LEU A 42 13.15 -13.19 -21.58
CA LEU A 42 12.46 -14.49 -21.57
C LEU A 42 11.05 -14.41 -22.19
N GLY A 43 10.27 -13.41 -21.77
CA GLY A 43 8.92 -13.17 -22.33
C GLY A 43 8.96 -12.83 -23.82
N ALA A 44 9.94 -12.03 -24.25
CA ALA A 44 10.11 -11.66 -25.66
C ALA A 44 10.54 -12.83 -26.54
N ILE A 45 11.48 -13.67 -26.08
CA ILE A 45 11.87 -14.91 -26.76
C ILE A 45 10.65 -15.80 -26.92
N TYR A 46 9.87 -16.00 -25.86
CA TYR A 46 8.63 -16.79 -25.94
C TYR A 46 7.65 -16.22 -26.98
N ALA A 47 7.43 -14.91 -26.99
CA ALA A 47 6.54 -14.25 -27.95
C ALA A 47 6.99 -14.48 -29.40
N VAL A 48 8.29 -14.36 -29.68
CA VAL A 48 8.87 -14.63 -31.01
C VAL A 48 8.70 -16.11 -31.38
N LEU A 49 9.02 -17.03 -30.48
CA LEU A 49 8.89 -18.48 -30.74
C LEU A 49 7.44 -18.90 -31.01
N ALA A 50 6.49 -18.43 -30.19
CA ALA A 50 5.07 -18.74 -30.36
C ALA A 50 4.53 -18.17 -31.69
N THR A 51 5.07 -17.04 -32.13
CA THR A 51 4.71 -16.38 -33.39
C THR A 51 5.29 -17.07 -34.63
N VAL A 52 6.56 -17.45 -34.58
CA VAL A 52 7.26 -18.09 -35.71
C VAL A 52 6.80 -19.54 -35.89
N PHE A 53 6.46 -20.23 -34.80
CA PHE A 53 6.04 -21.64 -34.82
C PHE A 53 4.60 -21.84 -34.33
N PRO A 54 3.59 -21.26 -35.01
CA PRO A 54 2.20 -21.30 -34.54
C PRO A 54 1.59 -22.71 -34.59
N LYS A 55 2.18 -23.63 -35.37
CA LYS A 55 1.72 -25.01 -35.51
C LYS A 55 2.08 -25.90 -34.32
N ILE A 56 2.91 -25.43 -33.39
CA ILE A 56 3.31 -26.20 -32.20
C ILE A 56 2.27 -25.96 -31.09
N PRO A 57 1.43 -26.96 -30.74
CA PRO A 57 0.30 -26.73 -29.83
C PRO A 57 0.74 -26.34 -28.42
N ILE A 58 1.87 -26.90 -27.95
CA ILE A 58 2.39 -26.61 -26.61
C ILE A 58 2.81 -25.15 -26.45
N LEU A 59 3.33 -24.48 -27.48
CA LEU A 59 3.71 -23.07 -27.40
C LEU A 59 2.48 -22.16 -27.22
N ASN A 60 1.36 -22.54 -27.80
CA ASN A 60 0.11 -21.78 -27.76
C ASN A 60 -0.81 -22.15 -26.57
N ALA A 61 -0.50 -23.24 -25.86
CA ALA A 61 -1.25 -23.67 -24.70
C ALA A 61 -1.24 -22.63 -23.58
N ILE A 62 -2.39 -22.46 -22.90
CA ILE A 62 -2.53 -21.53 -21.78
C ILE A 62 -1.57 -21.84 -20.62
N ILE A 63 -1.29 -23.14 -20.41
CA ILE A 63 -0.37 -23.62 -19.38
C ILE A 63 1.05 -23.08 -19.61
N THR A 64 1.49 -22.99 -20.87
CA THR A 64 2.81 -22.44 -21.22
C THR A 64 2.86 -20.94 -20.95
N LYS A 65 1.81 -20.19 -21.27
CA LYS A 65 1.71 -18.75 -20.94
C LYS A 65 1.78 -18.52 -19.43
N ILE A 66 1.07 -19.36 -18.66
CA ILE A 66 1.13 -19.36 -17.19
C ILE A 66 2.55 -19.66 -16.70
N ALA A 67 3.19 -20.71 -17.21
CA ALA A 67 4.54 -21.10 -16.82
C ALA A 67 5.59 -20.02 -17.13
N ILE A 68 5.54 -19.39 -18.32
CA ILE A 68 6.45 -18.31 -18.70
C ILE A 68 6.25 -17.09 -17.81
N SER A 69 5.01 -16.66 -17.58
CA SER A 69 4.74 -15.52 -16.70
C SER A 69 5.17 -15.78 -15.24
N ALA A 70 4.98 -17.01 -14.74
CA ALA A 70 5.49 -17.43 -13.43
C ALA A 70 7.02 -17.38 -13.37
N LEU A 71 7.71 -17.90 -14.39
CA LEU A 71 9.17 -17.90 -14.48
C LEU A 71 9.73 -16.47 -14.56
N MET A 72 9.08 -15.58 -15.30
CA MET A 72 9.43 -14.15 -15.32
C MET A 72 9.39 -13.54 -13.91
N VAL A 73 8.42 -13.91 -13.07
CA VAL A 73 8.34 -13.42 -11.68
C VAL A 73 9.49 -13.94 -10.85
N VAL A 74 9.84 -15.22 -10.97
CA VAL A 74 10.99 -15.83 -10.26
C VAL A 74 12.30 -15.11 -10.63
N ILE A 75 12.49 -14.83 -11.93
CA ILE A 75 13.70 -14.14 -12.42
C ILE A 75 13.71 -12.69 -11.93
N ALA A 76 12.60 -11.96 -12.03
CA ALA A 76 12.55 -10.54 -11.73
C ALA A 76 12.53 -10.24 -10.22
N PHE A 77 11.73 -10.96 -9.43
CA PHE A 77 11.44 -10.64 -8.03
C PHE A 77 12.12 -11.61 -7.05
N LYS A 78 12.55 -11.15 -5.86
CA LYS A 78 13.07 -12.05 -4.80
C LYS A 78 11.93 -12.44 -3.86
N THR A 79 11.22 -13.54 -4.13
CA THR A 79 10.06 -13.96 -3.32
C THR A 79 10.54 -14.86 -2.17
N ARG A 80 10.13 -14.56 -0.94
CA ARG A 80 10.52 -15.35 0.25
C ARG A 80 9.60 -16.53 0.53
N ASN A 81 8.32 -16.39 0.20
CA ASN A 81 7.30 -17.41 0.42
C ASN A 81 6.31 -17.45 -0.77
N THR A 82 5.43 -18.45 -0.77
CA THR A 82 4.44 -18.67 -1.83
C THR A 82 3.42 -17.53 -1.93
N SER A 83 3.03 -16.94 -0.80
CA SER A 83 2.11 -15.79 -0.77
C SER A 83 2.69 -14.56 -1.48
N GLU A 84 3.95 -14.21 -1.21
CA GLU A 84 4.65 -13.13 -1.91
C GLU A 84 4.77 -13.41 -3.40
N PHE A 85 5.05 -14.67 -3.77
CA PHE A 85 5.09 -15.07 -5.17
C PHE A 85 3.75 -14.88 -5.86
N LEU A 86 2.68 -15.41 -5.27
CA LEU A 86 1.33 -15.34 -5.85
C LEU A 86 0.85 -13.89 -5.97
N LYS A 87 1.14 -13.04 -4.97
CA LYS A 87 0.86 -11.61 -5.01
C LYS A 87 1.56 -10.95 -6.21
N ARG A 88 2.86 -11.16 -6.38
CA ARG A 88 3.65 -10.52 -7.45
C ARG A 88 3.27 -11.04 -8.83
N TRP A 89 2.96 -12.33 -8.93
CA TRP A 89 2.47 -12.93 -10.16
C TRP A 89 1.08 -12.39 -10.54
N GLY A 90 0.16 -12.28 -9.58
CA GLY A 90 -1.11 -11.60 -9.78
C GLY A 90 -0.94 -10.14 -10.23
N MET A 91 -0.01 -9.39 -9.63
CA MET A 91 0.26 -8.01 -10.06
C MET A 91 0.82 -7.92 -11.47
N LEU A 92 1.69 -8.86 -11.87
CA LEU A 92 2.20 -8.95 -13.24
C LEU A 92 1.05 -9.14 -14.23
N LEU A 93 0.19 -10.13 -13.98
CA LEU A 93 -0.95 -10.45 -14.84
C LEU A 93 -1.91 -9.28 -14.96
N LEU A 94 -2.29 -8.66 -13.83
CA LEU A 94 -3.17 -7.49 -13.82
C LEU A 94 -2.59 -6.34 -14.63
N THR A 95 -1.30 -6.07 -14.46
CA THR A 95 -0.61 -5.01 -15.22
C THR A 95 -0.56 -5.33 -16.72
N ALA A 96 -0.32 -6.59 -17.09
CA ALA A 96 -0.32 -7.02 -18.48
C ALA A 96 -1.71 -6.86 -19.12
N PHE A 97 -2.77 -7.27 -18.42
CA PHE A 97 -4.15 -7.09 -18.88
C PHE A 97 -4.52 -5.62 -19.03
N LEU A 98 -4.14 -4.76 -18.07
CA LEU A 98 -4.37 -3.32 -18.17
C LEU A 98 -3.66 -2.71 -19.38
N LEU A 99 -2.37 -3.01 -19.56
CA LEU A 99 -1.59 -2.49 -20.68
C LEU A 99 -2.20 -2.95 -22.02
N ALA A 100 -2.56 -4.23 -22.11
CA ALA A 100 -3.21 -4.78 -23.29
C ALA A 100 -4.56 -4.12 -23.58
N GLY A 101 -5.42 -4.02 -22.58
CA GLY A 101 -6.74 -3.40 -22.70
C GLY A 101 -6.65 -1.93 -23.10
N CYS A 102 -5.74 -1.16 -22.48
CA CYS A 102 -5.50 0.23 -22.85
C CYS A 102 -4.97 0.34 -24.29
N THR A 103 -4.01 -0.50 -24.68
CA THR A 103 -3.45 -0.48 -26.04
C THR A 103 -4.53 -0.76 -27.09
N ILE A 104 -5.37 -1.78 -26.87
CA ILE A 104 -6.48 -2.14 -27.77
C ILE A 104 -7.56 -1.05 -27.81
N ALA A 105 -7.92 -0.47 -26.66
CA ALA A 105 -8.92 0.58 -26.60
C ALA A 105 -8.45 1.84 -27.36
N LEU A 106 -7.21 2.27 -27.12
CA LEU A 106 -6.63 3.44 -27.77
C LEU A 106 -6.42 3.22 -29.26
N SER A 107 -6.01 2.02 -29.66
CA SER A 107 -5.81 1.69 -31.08
C SER A 107 -7.10 1.76 -31.87
N ASN A 108 -8.22 1.31 -31.28
CA ASN A 108 -9.53 1.39 -31.90
C ASN A 108 -10.05 2.83 -32.02
N ILE A 109 -9.74 3.70 -31.05
CA ILE A 109 -10.12 5.12 -31.07
C ILE A 109 -9.28 5.90 -32.09
N LEU A 110 -7.98 5.59 -32.22
CA LEU A 110 -7.04 6.32 -33.07
C LEU A 110 -6.98 5.79 -34.51
N GLU A 111 -7.93 4.96 -34.93
CA GLU A 111 -8.02 4.30 -36.25
C GLU A 111 -6.78 3.46 -36.64
N GLY A 112 -5.87 3.21 -35.70
CA GLY A 112 -4.70 2.37 -35.87
C GLY A 112 -5.04 0.95 -35.49
N GLY A 113 -5.69 0.17 -36.36
CA GLY A 113 -6.14 -1.18 -36.03
C GLY A 113 -5.07 -2.07 -35.37
N VAL A 114 -5.40 -2.71 -34.25
CA VAL A 114 -4.55 -3.73 -33.62
C VAL A 114 -4.82 -5.07 -34.26
N ILE A 115 -3.77 -5.68 -34.82
CA ILE A 115 -3.83 -7.06 -35.31
C ILE A 115 -3.39 -7.96 -34.16
N THR A 116 -4.27 -8.84 -33.72
CA THR A 116 -3.96 -9.87 -32.71
C THR A 116 -3.82 -11.22 -33.41
N TYR A 117 -2.67 -11.89 -33.29
CA TYR A 117 -2.46 -13.24 -33.85
C TYR A 117 -2.06 -14.20 -32.71
N GLY A 118 -2.81 -15.30 -32.53
CA GLY A 118 -2.54 -16.27 -31.45
C GLY A 118 -2.74 -15.74 -30.02
N GLY A 119 -3.46 -14.62 -29.85
CA GLY A 119 -3.61 -13.93 -28.57
C GLY A 119 -2.36 -13.15 -28.14
N LEU A 120 -1.43 -12.90 -29.07
CA LEU A 120 -0.28 -12.00 -28.91
C LEU A 120 -0.58 -10.71 -29.69
N MET A 121 -0.32 -9.54 -29.08
CA MET A 121 -0.53 -8.24 -29.72
C MET A 121 0.59 -7.95 -30.71
N TYR A 122 0.22 -7.51 -31.92
CA TYR A 122 1.14 -6.99 -32.93
C TYR A 122 0.89 -5.50 -33.11
N ILE A 123 1.96 -4.74 -33.06
CA ILE A 123 1.97 -3.31 -33.33
C ILE A 123 2.23 -3.15 -34.84
N SER A 124 1.18 -2.85 -35.62
CA SER A 124 1.32 -2.40 -37.00
C SER A 124 2.11 -1.08 -37.09
N PRO A 125 3.04 -0.90 -38.05
CA PRO A 125 3.84 0.32 -38.18
C PRO A 125 3.03 1.63 -38.30
N GLN A 126 1.74 1.55 -38.65
CA GLN A 126 0.85 2.70 -38.75
C GLN A 126 -0.10 2.72 -37.54
N GLY A 127 0.00 3.76 -36.71
CA GLY A 127 -0.96 4.08 -35.62
C GLY A 127 -0.74 3.35 -34.29
N THR A 128 -0.39 2.07 -34.30
CA THR A 128 -0.31 1.29 -33.03
C THR A 128 0.89 1.64 -32.14
N LEU A 129 2.01 2.13 -32.69
CA LEU A 129 3.14 2.61 -31.86
C LEU A 129 2.75 3.86 -31.06
N LYS A 130 1.96 4.77 -31.65
CA LYS A 130 1.42 5.95 -30.97
C LYS A 130 0.42 5.53 -29.87
N ALA A 131 -0.45 4.57 -30.16
CA ALA A 131 -1.38 4.00 -29.19
C ALA A 131 -0.65 3.31 -28.03
N PHE A 132 0.43 2.57 -28.29
CA PHE A 132 1.26 1.95 -27.26
C PHE A 132 1.93 2.99 -26.36
N LEU A 133 2.59 4.02 -26.93
CA LEU A 133 3.21 5.09 -26.15
C LEU A 133 2.19 5.86 -25.28
N PHE A 134 1.00 6.10 -25.81
CA PHE A 134 -0.08 6.74 -25.04
C PHE A 134 -0.64 5.81 -23.95
N SER A 135 -0.73 4.51 -24.23
CA SER A 135 -1.14 3.49 -23.25
C SER A 135 -0.15 3.38 -22.09
N VAL A 136 1.15 3.56 -22.34
CA VAL A 136 2.19 3.62 -21.30
C VAL A 136 1.91 4.78 -20.35
N GLY A 137 1.66 5.97 -20.89
CA GLY A 137 1.31 7.16 -20.11
C GLY A 137 0.04 6.96 -19.29
N LEU A 138 -1.02 6.43 -19.92
CA LEU A 138 -2.31 6.17 -19.28
C LEU A 138 -2.19 5.12 -18.16
N CYS A 139 -1.46 4.02 -18.40
CA CYS A 139 -1.21 2.99 -17.39
C CYS A 139 -0.46 3.57 -16.19
N ILE A 140 0.56 4.42 -16.40
CA ILE A 140 1.28 5.07 -15.30
C ILE A 140 0.34 5.95 -14.45
N VAL A 141 -0.58 6.69 -15.08
CA VAL A 141 -1.57 7.52 -14.38
C VAL A 141 -2.55 6.67 -13.57
N LEU A 142 -3.08 5.59 -14.17
CA LEU A 142 -4.08 4.72 -13.53
C LEU A 142 -3.50 3.87 -12.40
N ILE A 143 -2.24 3.43 -12.53
CA ILE A 143 -1.62 2.47 -11.61
C ILE A 143 -1.06 3.13 -10.34
N ARG A 144 -0.59 4.38 -10.41
CA ARG A 144 -0.04 5.11 -9.26
C ARG A 144 -0.98 5.23 -8.05
N PRO A 145 -2.27 5.62 -8.19
CA PRO A 145 -3.18 5.69 -7.05
C PRO A 145 -3.46 4.30 -6.45
N ILE A 146 -3.62 3.28 -7.30
CA ILE A 146 -3.82 1.89 -6.86
C ILE A 146 -2.63 1.41 -6.03
N GLY A 147 -1.40 1.67 -6.47
CA GLY A 147 -0.19 1.32 -5.73
C GLY A 147 -0.11 1.96 -4.35
N LYS A 148 -0.54 3.22 -4.19
CA LYS A 148 -0.58 3.89 -2.88
C LYS A 148 -1.57 3.22 -1.93
N ILE A 149 -2.77 2.90 -2.41
CA ILE A 149 -3.82 2.24 -1.62
C ILE A 149 -3.38 0.82 -1.22
N LEU A 150 -2.90 0.03 -2.19
CA LEU A 150 -2.51 -1.37 -1.98
C LEU A 150 -1.24 -1.54 -1.14
N SER A 151 -0.37 -0.51 -1.10
CA SER A 151 0.83 -0.50 -0.27
C SER A 151 0.54 -0.26 1.22
N GLY A 152 -0.71 0.04 1.60
CA GLY A 152 -1.09 0.35 2.97
C GLY A 152 -0.44 1.62 3.53
N LYS A 153 0.36 2.35 2.74
CA LYS A 153 1.01 3.60 3.14
C LYS A 153 -0.02 4.67 3.50
N VAL A 154 -1.13 4.73 2.75
CA VAL A 154 -2.24 5.64 3.05
C VAL A 154 -2.85 5.33 4.43
N LEU A 155 -2.97 4.05 4.78
CA LEU A 155 -3.50 3.64 6.09
C LEU A 155 -2.50 3.98 7.21
N ARG A 156 -1.21 3.75 6.98
CA ARG A 156 -0.14 3.95 7.97
C ARG A 156 0.20 5.43 8.21
N GLU A 157 0.15 6.27 7.17
CA GLU A 157 0.30 7.72 7.27
C GLU A 157 -0.96 8.37 7.87
N GLY A 158 -2.15 7.80 7.65
CA GLY A 158 -3.39 8.23 8.29
C GLY A 158 -3.49 7.89 9.79
N SER A 159 -2.64 7.00 10.29
CA SER A 159 -2.68 6.59 11.70
C SER A 159 -1.93 7.52 12.64
N ILE A 160 -1.04 8.42 12.22
CA ILE A 160 -0.36 9.35 13.14
C ILE A 160 -0.81 10.77 12.85
N VAL A 161 -1.49 11.40 13.82
CA VAL A 161 -2.07 12.73 13.67
C VAL A 161 -1.51 13.71 14.70
N PRO A 162 -1.28 14.99 14.34
CA PRO A 162 -0.92 16.00 15.32
C PRO A 162 -2.11 16.30 16.22
N VAL A 163 -1.90 16.25 17.52
CA VAL A 163 -2.89 16.56 18.56
C VAL A 163 -2.46 17.83 19.30
N PHE A 164 -3.44 18.67 19.62
CA PHE A 164 -3.27 19.86 20.44
C PHE A 164 -4.21 19.79 21.63
N ILE A 165 -3.66 19.73 22.83
CA ILE A 165 -4.42 19.73 24.08
C ILE A 165 -4.27 21.11 24.73
N ARG A 166 -5.39 21.71 25.11
CA ARG A 166 -5.43 22.96 25.88
C ARG A 166 -6.17 22.73 27.19
N LEU A 167 -5.54 23.19 28.28
CA LEU A 167 -6.07 23.14 29.63
C LEU A 167 -5.91 24.52 30.26
N GLY A 168 -7.02 25.28 30.29
CA GLY A 168 -6.98 26.70 30.65
C GLY A 168 -6.09 27.50 29.67
N GLU A 169 -5.11 28.23 30.20
CA GLU A 169 -4.15 29.00 29.40
C GLU A 169 -2.91 28.19 28.97
N ARG A 170 -2.77 26.95 29.41
CA ARG A 170 -1.64 26.08 29.06
C ARG A 170 -2.01 25.15 27.91
N SER A 171 -1.05 24.85 27.05
CA SER A 171 -1.27 23.92 25.93
C SER A 171 -0.03 23.11 25.60
N VAL A 172 -0.25 21.95 24.97
CA VAL A 172 0.82 21.08 24.44
C VAL A 172 0.41 20.52 23.08
N ARG A 173 1.43 20.32 22.23
CA ARG A 173 1.28 19.71 20.91
C ARG A 173 2.18 18.48 20.81
N PHE A 174 1.63 17.38 20.32
CA PHE A 174 2.36 16.13 20.08
C PHE A 174 1.71 15.34 18.94
N ASN A 175 2.34 14.26 18.50
CA ASN A 175 1.76 13.34 17.51
C ASN A 175 1.16 12.13 18.23
N ALA A 176 -0.06 11.76 17.89
CA ALA A 176 -0.77 10.62 18.47
C ALA A 176 -1.09 9.57 17.41
N LEU A 177 -1.11 8.31 17.83
CA LEU A 177 -1.57 7.20 17.01
C LEU A 177 -3.11 7.09 17.09
N VAL A 178 -3.80 7.19 15.96
CA VAL A 178 -5.20 6.81 15.78
C VAL A 178 -5.28 5.29 15.82
N ASP A 179 -5.45 4.75 17.03
CA ASP A 179 -5.59 3.33 17.29
C ASP A 179 -7.06 2.92 17.27
N THR A 180 -7.47 2.18 16.24
CA THR A 180 -8.83 1.61 16.15
C THR A 180 -9.13 0.57 17.25
N GLY A 181 -8.10 0.07 17.94
CA GLY A 181 -8.24 -0.86 19.07
C GLY A 181 -8.46 -0.19 20.42
N ASN A 182 -8.27 1.13 20.53
CA ASN A 182 -8.55 1.85 21.76
C ASN A 182 -10.05 2.06 21.94
N SER A 183 -10.67 1.24 22.79
CA SER A 183 -12.10 1.32 23.15
C SER A 183 -12.34 1.96 24.52
N LEU A 184 -11.36 2.72 25.04
CA LEU A 184 -11.50 3.38 26.33
C LEU A 184 -12.50 4.53 26.24
N THR A 185 -13.43 4.51 27.19
CA THR A 185 -14.47 5.53 27.35
C THR A 185 -14.51 5.95 28.81
N ASP A 186 -14.65 7.24 29.03
CA ASP A 186 -14.87 7.80 30.37
C ASP A 186 -16.25 7.34 30.88
N PRO A 187 -16.32 6.66 32.05
CA PRO A 187 -17.58 6.11 32.56
C PRO A 187 -18.55 7.19 33.05
N ILE A 188 -18.08 8.41 33.33
CA ILE A 188 -18.92 9.51 33.84
C ILE A 188 -19.47 10.31 32.67
N THR A 189 -18.62 10.67 31.70
CA THR A 189 -19.02 11.56 30.59
C THR A 189 -19.42 10.82 29.31
N GLY A 190 -18.99 9.57 29.14
CA GLY A 190 -19.15 8.82 27.90
C GLY A 190 -18.21 9.25 26.78
N TYR A 191 -17.27 10.16 27.03
CA TYR A 191 -16.32 10.61 26.01
C TYR A 191 -15.19 9.60 25.75
N PRO A 192 -14.68 9.53 24.50
CA PRO A 192 -13.53 8.70 24.17
C PRO A 192 -12.28 9.19 24.87
N VAL A 193 -11.38 8.26 25.22
CA VAL A 193 -10.18 8.55 26.03
C VAL A 193 -8.94 8.55 25.15
N LEU A 194 -8.18 9.65 25.21
CA LEU A 194 -6.84 9.75 24.65
C LEU A 194 -5.81 9.34 25.71
N VAL A 195 -5.06 8.27 25.46
CA VAL A 195 -3.95 7.86 26.32
C VAL A 195 -2.70 8.64 25.91
N VAL A 196 -2.04 9.25 26.88
CA VAL A 196 -0.85 10.07 26.66
C VAL A 196 0.22 9.73 27.71
N GLU A 197 1.49 9.79 27.31
CA GLU A 197 2.60 9.66 28.26
C GLU A 197 2.59 10.85 29.22
N ALA A 198 2.74 10.57 30.52
CA ALA A 198 2.63 11.59 31.56
C ALA A 198 3.60 12.78 31.34
N ASP A 199 4.85 12.51 30.96
CA ASP A 199 5.85 13.56 30.69
C ASP A 199 5.41 14.53 29.57
N THR A 200 4.62 14.06 28.60
CA THR A 200 4.10 14.90 27.51
C THR A 200 3.14 15.96 28.03
N VAL A 201 2.36 15.66 29.07
CA VAL A 201 1.36 16.59 29.65
C VAL A 201 1.86 17.32 30.90
N LYS A 202 3.10 17.10 31.33
CA LYS A 202 3.69 17.72 32.52
C LYS A 202 3.62 19.25 32.52
N ALA A 203 3.80 19.88 31.36
CA ALA A 203 3.79 21.34 31.23
C ALA A 203 2.39 21.95 31.43
N ILE A 204 1.32 21.17 31.20
CA ILE A 204 -0.06 21.67 31.30
C ILE A 204 -0.71 21.32 32.65
N LEU A 205 -0.23 20.29 33.34
CA LEU A 205 -0.75 19.86 34.64
C LEU A 205 -0.15 20.67 35.82
N PRO A 206 -0.92 20.93 36.88
CA PRO A 206 -0.36 21.37 38.16
C PRO A 206 0.62 20.31 38.73
N PRO A 207 1.72 20.72 39.40
CA PRO A 207 2.70 19.78 39.94
C PRO A 207 2.10 18.72 40.87
N GLU A 208 1.13 19.10 41.69
CA GLU A 208 0.46 18.24 42.65
C GLU A 208 -0.34 17.13 41.95
N ILE A 209 -1.06 17.50 40.87
CA ILE A 209 -1.83 16.57 40.03
C ILE A 209 -0.87 15.64 39.27
N TYR A 210 0.20 16.19 38.68
CA TYR A 210 1.19 15.42 37.96
C TYR A 210 1.82 14.32 38.83
N ASN A 211 2.23 14.69 40.05
CA ASN A 211 2.83 13.75 41.00
C ASN A 211 1.83 12.66 41.44
N SER A 212 0.55 13.00 41.56
CA SER A 212 -0.51 12.02 41.83
C SER A 212 -0.68 11.01 40.70
N VAL A 213 -0.65 11.45 39.44
CA VAL A 213 -0.79 10.59 38.25
C VAL A 213 0.40 9.63 38.15
N ILE A 214 1.63 10.12 38.33
CA ILE A 214 2.85 9.29 38.26
C ILE A 214 2.92 8.25 39.38
N SER A 215 2.55 8.63 40.60
CA SER A 215 2.59 7.72 41.76
C SER A 215 1.47 6.69 41.74
N ASN A 216 0.48 6.84 40.85
CA ASN A 216 -0.76 6.06 40.82
C ASN A 216 -1.45 6.00 42.20
N ASP A 217 -1.27 7.06 43.00
CA ASP A 217 -1.76 7.13 44.37
C ASP A 217 -3.17 7.73 44.37
N ILE A 218 -4.17 6.85 44.40
CA ILE A 218 -5.59 7.20 44.49
C ILE A 218 -5.89 8.02 45.77
N LYS A 219 -5.03 7.94 46.81
CA LYS A 219 -5.24 8.66 48.07
C LYS A 219 -5.15 10.17 47.92
N VAL A 220 -4.54 10.70 46.86
CA VAL A 220 -4.48 12.16 46.67
C VAL A 220 -5.88 12.74 46.43
N HIS A 221 -6.84 11.97 45.90
CA HIS A 221 -8.24 12.39 45.85
C HIS A 221 -8.81 12.72 47.24
N SER A 222 -8.37 12.03 48.29
CA SER A 222 -8.80 12.32 49.66
C SER A 222 -8.13 13.56 50.26
N ARG A 223 -6.93 13.94 49.80
CA ARG A 223 -6.23 15.15 50.27
C ARG A 223 -6.74 16.42 49.60
N PHE A 224 -7.07 16.36 48.29
CA PHE A 224 -7.68 17.50 47.58
C PHE A 224 -9.07 17.88 48.11
N ILE A 225 -9.75 17.01 48.86
CA ILE A 225 -11.01 17.36 49.53
C ILE A 225 -10.79 18.44 50.62
N ASN A 226 -9.58 18.55 51.19
CA ASN A 226 -9.28 19.49 52.27
C ASN A 226 -8.65 20.81 51.82
N GLU A 227 -8.11 20.89 50.60
CA GLU A 227 -7.42 22.08 50.07
C GLU A 227 -8.21 22.66 48.89
N ARG A 228 -8.37 23.99 48.86
CA ARG A 228 -9.35 24.78 48.09
C ARG A 228 -9.16 24.75 46.56
N ASP A 229 -9.25 23.59 45.93
CA ASP A 229 -9.27 23.47 44.47
C ASP A 229 -10.37 22.48 44.00
N GLU A 230 -11.60 22.72 44.46
CA GLU A 230 -12.81 21.98 44.06
C GLU A 230 -12.99 21.89 42.53
N SER A 231 -12.35 22.80 41.78
CA SER A 231 -12.40 22.85 40.31
C SER A 231 -11.72 21.65 39.64
N TRP A 232 -10.66 21.11 40.25
CA TRP A 232 -9.89 19.98 39.71
C TRP A 232 -10.51 18.63 40.04
N LEU A 233 -11.17 18.52 41.20
CA LEU A 233 -11.89 17.30 41.60
C LEU A 233 -12.98 16.90 40.59
N LYS A 234 -13.57 17.88 39.90
CA LYS A 234 -14.59 17.65 38.85
C LYS A 234 -14.01 17.26 37.49
N ARG A 235 -12.69 17.39 37.30
CA ARG A 235 -12.01 17.08 36.04
C ARG A 235 -11.41 15.69 36.09
N ILE A 236 -10.95 15.26 37.27
CA ILE A 236 -10.26 13.98 37.41
C ILE A 236 -11.27 12.82 37.42
N HIS A 237 -11.12 11.92 36.47
CA HIS A 237 -11.96 10.72 36.34
C HIS A 237 -11.12 9.45 36.42
N LEU A 238 -11.71 8.38 36.96
CA LEU A 238 -11.10 7.06 37.00
C LEU A 238 -11.63 6.23 35.82
N ILE A 239 -10.73 5.86 34.92
CA ILE A 239 -11.06 5.19 33.67
C ILE A 239 -10.68 3.72 33.81
N PRO A 240 -11.66 2.81 33.89
CA PRO A 240 -11.38 1.39 33.93
C PRO A 240 -10.81 0.92 32.58
N TYR A 241 -9.81 0.05 32.61
CA TYR A 241 -9.24 -0.55 31.41
C TYR A 241 -8.95 -2.03 31.58
N LYS A 242 -8.96 -2.74 30.45
CA LYS A 242 -8.52 -4.13 30.33
C LYS A 242 -7.36 -4.21 29.36
N SER A 243 -6.32 -4.96 29.72
CA SER A 243 -5.14 -5.19 28.88
C SER A 243 -4.65 -6.63 29.04
N ILE A 244 -3.72 -7.05 28.18
CA ILE A 244 -3.11 -8.39 28.28
C ILE A 244 -2.35 -8.46 29.61
N GLY A 245 -2.83 -9.32 30.51
CA GLY A 245 -2.25 -9.50 31.85
C GLY A 245 -2.86 -8.62 32.95
N ARG A 246 -3.84 -7.76 32.65
CA ARG A 246 -4.54 -6.95 33.67
C ARG A 246 -6.02 -6.79 33.34
N GLU A 247 -6.87 -7.45 34.12
CA GLU A 247 -8.32 -7.46 33.89
C GLU A 247 -9.07 -6.27 34.51
N ASN A 248 -8.60 -5.79 35.66
CA ASN A 248 -9.24 -4.71 36.43
C ASN A 248 -8.26 -3.53 36.60
N GLY A 249 -7.79 -2.97 35.49
CA GLY A 249 -6.93 -1.79 35.49
C GLY A 249 -7.72 -0.51 35.72
N ILE A 250 -7.10 0.48 36.38
CA ILE A 250 -7.64 1.83 36.50
C ILE A 250 -6.58 2.82 36.03
N LEU A 251 -6.97 3.76 35.17
CA LEU A 251 -6.18 4.92 34.76
C LEU A 251 -6.80 6.18 35.36
N THR A 252 -5.95 7.15 35.68
CA THR A 252 -6.41 8.50 36.04
C THR A 252 -6.47 9.34 34.77
N GLY A 253 -7.66 9.84 34.43
CA GLY A 253 -7.91 10.83 33.38
C GLY A 253 -8.23 12.22 33.98
N PHE A 254 -8.17 13.27 33.17
CA PHE A 254 -8.49 14.65 33.56
C PHE A 254 -9.08 15.46 32.40
#